data_AF-A0AAX0WMC2-F1
#
_entry.id   AF-A0AAX0WMC2-F1
#
_cell.length_a   1.000
_cell.length_b   1.000
_cell.length_c   1.000
_cell.angle_alpha   90.00
_cell.angle_beta   90.00
_cell.angle_gamma   90.00
#
_symmetry.space_group_name_H-M   'P 1'
#
loop_
_entity.id
_entity.type
_entity.pdbx_description
1 polymer ?
#
loop_
_entity_poly.entity_id
_entity_poly.type
_entity_poly.pdbx_seq_one_letter_code
_entity_poly.pdbx_strand_id
1 'polypeptide(L)'
;MRPPLTRSRRPATAWNISWKLFPDPAVCMNSVTEALKTKAYVAPFAVFMGFTLVWQFGVPLLEWDHPAAPWWRRAPEQWLYPVQAIVCFALVFRWRKAIDWDWRWKPAAWGILFGVLGILCWLAPTMIADRLPGGADAWFGHPSWPWYRYLLGIDARPDGFEPGVVFLAGSWSWLGALVLRFFRAVVVVALVEELFWRGYLMRLMVNPDHPWKVPFGTHSWKAYWVTTLCFMAVHQPVDYCGAFVYGSLAYLLAVWRKNLCAVIMMHAAANALLGWAALEWGKYGLW
;
A
#
# COMPACT_ATOMS: atom_id res chain seq x y z
N MET A 1 57.99 -31.29 -71.06
CA MET A 1 56.97 -30.20 -71.04
C MET A 1 55.93 -30.53 -69.99
N ARG A 2 55.77 -29.69 -68.96
CA ARG A 2 54.66 -29.74 -67.97
C ARG A 2 53.92 -28.39 -68.05
N PRO A 3 52.59 -28.36 -67.91
CA PRO A 3 51.82 -27.13 -68.07
C PRO A 3 51.85 -26.25 -66.81
N PRO A 4 51.53 -24.95 -66.88
CA PRO A 4 51.53 -24.06 -65.73
C PRO A 4 50.26 -24.24 -64.90
N LEU A 5 50.42 -24.26 -63.58
CA LEU A 5 49.32 -24.26 -62.61
C LEU A 5 48.66 -22.87 -62.55
N THR A 6 47.42 -22.77 -62.99
CA THR A 6 46.58 -21.58 -62.77
C THR A 6 45.96 -21.63 -61.37
N ARG A 7 46.32 -20.66 -60.52
CA ARG A 7 45.74 -20.51 -59.17
C ARG A 7 44.36 -19.86 -59.29
N SER A 8 43.27 -20.63 -59.21
CA SER A 8 41.93 -20.07 -59.07
C SER A 8 41.77 -19.46 -57.66
N ARG A 9 41.66 -18.13 -57.55
CA ARG A 9 41.22 -17.49 -56.31
C ARG A 9 39.70 -17.65 -56.20
N ARG A 10 39.23 -18.63 -55.43
CA ARG A 10 37.87 -18.55 -54.86
C ARG A 10 37.91 -17.52 -53.72
N PRO A 11 36.97 -16.57 -53.65
CA PRO A 11 36.87 -15.71 -52.48
C PRO A 11 36.55 -16.59 -51.27
N ALA A 12 37.33 -16.43 -50.20
CA ALA A 12 37.04 -17.05 -48.92
C ALA A 12 35.65 -16.59 -48.47
N THR A 13 34.75 -17.55 -48.25
CA THR A 13 33.48 -17.32 -47.55
C THR A 13 33.81 -16.70 -46.20
N ALA A 14 33.49 -15.41 -46.04
CA ALA A 14 33.53 -14.75 -44.76
C ALA A 14 32.68 -15.57 -43.78
N TRP A 15 33.30 -15.96 -42.67
CA TRP A 15 32.62 -16.57 -41.54
C TRP A 15 31.57 -15.57 -41.04
N ASN A 16 30.30 -15.82 -41.41
CA ASN A 16 29.16 -15.11 -40.84
C ASN A 16 29.01 -15.58 -39.39
N ILE A 17 29.78 -14.99 -38.48
CA ILE A 17 29.55 -15.12 -37.05
C ILE A 17 28.19 -14.47 -36.79
N SER A 18 27.20 -15.31 -36.54
CA SER A 18 25.86 -14.86 -36.18
C SER A 18 25.93 -14.10 -34.86
N TRP A 19 25.72 -12.78 -34.90
CA TRP A 19 25.60 -11.91 -33.72
C TRP A 19 24.36 -12.20 -32.85
N LYS A 20 23.81 -13.43 -32.87
CA LYS A 20 22.63 -13.86 -32.10
C LYS A 20 22.91 -14.14 -30.63
N LEU A 21 24.13 -13.92 -30.14
CA LEU A 21 24.50 -14.15 -28.73
C LEU A 21 24.14 -12.98 -27.80
N PHE A 22 23.80 -11.80 -28.35
CA PHE A 22 23.36 -10.66 -27.55
C PHE A 22 21.93 -10.28 -27.93
N PRO A 23 21.02 -10.11 -26.95
CA PRO A 23 19.68 -9.61 -27.22
C PRO A 23 19.76 -8.20 -27.84
N ASP A 24 18.78 -7.89 -28.70
CA ASP A 24 18.65 -6.57 -29.34
C ASP A 24 18.75 -5.44 -28.30
N PRO A 25 19.59 -4.41 -28.52
CA PRO A 25 19.71 -3.25 -27.61
C PRO A 25 18.37 -2.62 -27.21
N ALA A 26 17.36 -2.62 -28.11
CA ALA A 26 16.03 -2.12 -27.81
C ALA A 26 15.29 -3.01 -26.79
N VAL A 27 15.43 -4.34 -26.91
CA VAL A 27 14.89 -5.30 -25.94
C VAL A 27 15.57 -5.14 -24.58
N CYS A 28 16.90 -4.95 -24.58
CA CYS A 28 17.65 -4.67 -23.35
C CYS A 28 17.18 -3.37 -22.67
N MET A 29 17.05 -2.27 -23.42
CA MET A 29 16.62 -0.97 -22.88
C MET A 29 15.19 -1.03 -22.31
N ASN A 30 14.27 -1.73 -22.99
CA ASN A 30 12.90 -1.93 -22.53
C ASN A 30 12.87 -2.76 -21.23
N SER A 31 13.68 -3.81 -21.13
CA SER A 31 13.76 -4.64 -19.92
C SER A 31 14.30 -3.87 -18.70
N VAL A 32 15.30 -3.01 -18.91
CA VAL A 32 15.85 -2.13 -17.84
C VAL A 32 14.79 -1.13 -17.37
N THR A 33 13.98 -0.61 -18.29
CA THR A 33 12.88 0.32 -17.97
C THR A 33 11.77 -0.37 -17.17
N GLU A 34 11.35 -1.57 -17.57
CA GLU A 34 10.36 -2.37 -16.84
C GLU A 34 10.85 -2.80 -15.44
N ALA A 35 12.13 -3.17 -15.31
CA ALA A 35 12.73 -3.49 -14.02
C ALA A 35 12.73 -2.27 -13.08
N LEU A 36 13.09 -1.09 -13.60
CA LEU A 36 13.05 0.15 -12.82
C LEU A 36 11.63 0.52 -12.40
N LYS A 37 10.63 0.37 -13.29
CA LYS A 37 9.20 0.57 -12.95
C LYS A 37 8.76 -0.41 -11.86
N THR A 38 9.09 -1.69 -12.00
CA THR A 38 8.80 -2.70 -10.96
C THR A 38 9.38 -2.31 -9.62
N LYS A 39 10.64 -1.90 -9.59
CA LYS A 39 11.29 -1.43 -8.36
C LYS A 39 10.56 -0.23 -7.75
N ALA A 40 10.17 0.75 -8.57
CA ALA A 40 9.49 1.95 -8.12
C ALA A 40 8.11 1.67 -7.48
N TYR A 41 7.40 0.65 -7.95
CA TYR A 41 6.05 0.32 -7.48
C TYR A 41 6.04 -0.73 -6.35
N VAL A 42 7.04 -1.61 -6.29
CA VAL A 42 7.06 -2.75 -5.35
C VAL A 42 7.96 -2.48 -4.15
N ALA A 43 9.15 -1.90 -4.34
CA ALA A 43 10.13 -1.81 -3.27
C ALA A 43 9.70 -0.92 -2.09
N PRO A 44 9.05 0.25 -2.29
CA PRO A 44 8.56 1.04 -1.16
C PRO A 44 7.54 0.28 -0.31
N PHE A 45 6.64 -0.48 -0.93
CA PHE A 45 5.67 -1.32 -0.23
C PHE A 45 6.34 -2.50 0.49
N ALA A 46 7.29 -3.18 -0.15
CA ALA A 46 8.04 -4.27 0.48
C ALA A 46 8.82 -3.80 1.72
N VAL A 47 9.45 -2.61 1.65
CA VAL A 47 10.13 -1.99 2.80
C VAL A 47 9.11 -1.60 3.87
N PHE A 48 7.97 -1.02 3.50
CA PHE A 48 6.88 -0.72 4.41
C PHE A 48 6.44 -1.96 5.19
N MET A 49 6.19 -3.08 4.49
CA MET A 49 5.85 -4.37 5.09
C MET A 49 6.96 -4.91 5.99
N GLY A 50 8.23 -4.75 5.60
CA GLY A 50 9.37 -5.12 6.44
C GLY A 50 9.37 -4.39 7.78
N PHE A 51 9.12 -3.08 7.79
CA PHE A 51 8.93 -2.31 9.03
C PHE A 51 7.71 -2.77 9.82
N THR A 52 6.59 -3.11 9.15
CA THR A 52 5.40 -3.65 9.82
C THR A 52 5.68 -5.01 10.48
N LEU A 53 6.51 -5.87 9.86
CA LEU A 53 6.94 -7.13 10.47
C LEU A 53 7.89 -6.90 11.65
N VAL A 54 8.82 -5.94 11.55
CA VAL A 54 9.66 -5.51 12.68
C VAL A 54 8.80 -4.96 13.81
N TRP A 55 7.73 -4.24 13.50
CA TRP A 55 6.76 -3.81 14.49
C TRP A 55 6.10 -5.02 15.17
N GLN A 56 5.50 -5.91 14.38
CA GLN A 56 4.74 -7.07 14.87
C GLN A 56 5.58 -8.05 15.72
N PHE A 57 6.84 -8.29 15.34
CA PHE A 57 7.67 -9.35 15.93
C PHE A 57 8.91 -8.84 16.66
N GLY A 58 9.40 -7.65 16.33
CA GLY A 58 10.61 -7.07 16.92
C GLY A 58 10.33 -6.16 18.11
N VAL A 59 9.22 -5.42 18.12
CA VAL A 59 8.90 -4.51 19.22
C VAL A 59 8.69 -5.22 20.55
N PRO A 60 7.99 -6.37 20.62
CA PRO A 60 7.88 -7.09 21.89
C PRO A 60 9.22 -7.49 22.52
N LEU A 61 10.31 -7.51 21.75
CA LEU A 61 11.68 -7.77 22.23
C LEU A 61 12.43 -6.49 22.65
N LEU A 62 12.04 -5.34 22.10
CA LEU A 62 12.63 -4.02 22.37
C LEU A 62 11.91 -3.30 23.51
N GLU A 63 10.61 -3.53 23.60
CA GLU A 63 9.70 -2.90 24.52
C GLU A 63 10.09 -3.25 25.96
N TRP A 64 10.16 -2.21 26.77
CA TRP A 64 10.33 -2.35 28.20
C TRP A 64 9.32 -1.46 28.88
N ASP A 65 8.14 -2.01 29.14
CA ASP A 65 7.08 -1.34 29.87
C ASP A 65 7.42 -1.29 31.36
N HIS A 66 8.25 -0.31 31.71
CA HIS A 66 8.69 -0.07 33.08
C HIS A 66 8.77 1.44 33.35
N PRO A 67 8.42 1.92 34.55
CA PRO A 67 8.46 3.35 34.88
C PRO A 67 9.82 4.02 34.68
N ALA A 68 10.90 3.25 34.88
CA ALA A 68 12.28 3.70 34.67
C ALA A 68 12.77 3.59 33.21
N ALA A 69 12.00 2.95 32.32
CA ALA A 69 12.39 2.83 30.93
C ALA A 69 12.31 4.19 30.23
N PRO A 70 13.28 4.52 29.34
CA PRO A 70 13.17 5.70 28.51
C PRO A 70 12.00 5.54 27.52
N TRP A 71 11.39 6.67 27.12
CA TRP A 71 10.18 6.66 26.29
C TRP A 71 10.29 5.82 25.02
N TRP A 72 11.48 5.80 24.37
CA TRP A 72 11.70 5.08 23.11
C TRP A 72 11.71 3.55 23.26
N ARG A 73 11.85 3.04 24.50
CA ARG A 73 11.64 1.62 24.85
C ARG A 73 10.25 1.36 25.40
N ARG A 74 9.64 2.34 26.05
CA ARG A 74 8.28 2.20 26.60
C ARG A 74 7.21 2.24 25.50
N ALA A 75 7.48 2.97 24.42
CA ALA A 75 6.56 3.13 23.29
C ALA A 75 7.35 3.16 21.96
N PRO A 76 7.93 2.03 21.52
CA PRO A 76 8.80 2.01 20.34
C PRO A 76 8.11 2.40 19.02
N GLU A 77 6.78 2.25 18.91
CA GLU A 77 5.96 2.69 17.77
C GLU A 77 6.11 4.19 17.49
N GLN A 78 6.34 4.98 18.54
CA GLN A 78 6.41 6.43 18.47
C GLN A 78 7.58 6.91 17.61
N TRP A 79 8.65 6.11 17.48
CA TRP A 79 9.77 6.43 16.60
C TRP A 79 9.85 5.48 15.38
N LEU A 80 9.40 4.23 15.50
CA LEU A 80 9.44 3.28 14.38
C LEU A 80 8.55 3.72 13.21
N TYR A 81 7.35 4.21 13.49
CA TYR A 81 6.43 4.68 12.45
C TYR A 81 6.95 5.92 11.70
N PRO A 82 7.50 6.97 12.36
CA PRO A 82 8.23 8.03 11.68
C PRO A 82 9.37 7.55 10.78
N VAL A 83 10.20 6.61 11.27
CA VAL A 83 11.32 6.08 10.49
C VAL A 83 10.81 5.34 9.25
N GLN A 84 9.81 4.47 9.42
CA GLN A 84 9.12 3.80 8.31
C GLN A 84 8.62 4.82 7.27
N ALA A 85 7.95 5.89 7.73
CA ALA A 85 7.40 6.92 6.87
C ALA A 85 8.48 7.66 6.05
N ILE A 86 9.56 8.09 6.72
CA ILE A 86 10.67 8.81 6.09
C ILE A 86 11.38 7.92 5.07
N VAL A 87 11.69 6.67 5.43
CA VAL A 87 12.38 5.72 4.53
C VAL A 87 11.52 5.42 3.31
N CYS A 88 10.25 5.06 3.49
CA CYS A 88 9.36 4.76 2.38
C CYS A 88 9.12 5.98 1.47
N PHE A 89 8.93 7.17 2.04
CA PHE A 89 8.79 8.39 1.27
C PHE A 89 10.07 8.71 0.47
N ALA A 90 11.25 8.54 1.07
CA ALA A 90 12.52 8.73 0.38
C ALA A 90 12.68 7.76 -0.81
N LEU A 91 12.21 6.52 -0.69
CA LEU A 91 12.22 5.54 -1.79
C LEU A 91 11.26 5.94 -2.92
N VAL A 92 10.02 6.33 -2.59
CA VAL A 92 9.06 6.84 -3.59
C VAL A 92 9.64 8.08 -4.28
N PHE A 93 10.19 9.03 -3.52
CA PHE A 93 10.80 10.24 -4.05
C PHE A 93 12.02 9.94 -4.95
N ARG A 94 12.85 8.96 -4.57
CA ARG A 94 14.01 8.50 -5.33
C ARG A 94 13.60 7.99 -6.71
N TRP A 95 12.53 7.21 -6.79
CA TRP A 95 12.05 6.62 -8.05
C TRP A 95 10.86 7.34 -8.69
N ARG A 96 10.53 8.56 -8.23
CA ARG A 96 9.38 9.33 -8.72
C ARG A 96 9.32 9.50 -10.24
N LYS A 97 10.47 9.54 -10.93
CA LYS A 97 10.52 9.69 -12.40
C LYS A 97 10.13 8.42 -13.16
N ALA A 98 10.17 7.25 -12.50
CA ALA A 98 9.74 5.98 -13.07
C ALA A 98 8.25 5.68 -12.81
N ILE A 99 7.58 6.52 -12.02
CA ILE A 99 6.15 6.40 -11.71
C ILE A 99 5.34 7.15 -12.76
N ASP A 100 4.31 6.49 -13.27
CA ASP A 100 3.39 7.06 -14.25
C ASP A 100 2.40 8.01 -13.54
N TRP A 101 2.84 9.25 -13.29
CA TRP A 101 2.00 10.31 -12.72
C TRP A 101 1.04 10.88 -13.76
N ASP A 102 -0.26 10.59 -13.64
CA ASP A 102 -1.32 11.19 -14.46
C ASP A 102 -2.19 12.11 -13.59
N TRP A 103 -1.62 13.23 -13.12
CA TRP A 103 -2.37 14.16 -12.28
C TRP A 103 -3.48 14.86 -13.06
N ARG A 104 -4.72 14.68 -12.60
CA ARG A 104 -5.91 15.35 -13.16
C ARG A 104 -6.89 15.64 -12.03
N TRP A 105 -7.36 16.88 -11.95
CA TRP A 105 -8.24 17.30 -10.85
C TRP A 105 -9.59 16.57 -10.82
N LYS A 106 -10.20 16.27 -12.00
CA LYS A 106 -11.49 15.57 -12.05
C LYS A 106 -11.42 14.13 -11.49
N PRO A 107 -10.51 13.25 -11.96
CA PRO A 107 -10.30 11.95 -11.30
C PRO A 107 -9.92 12.06 -9.83
N ALA A 108 -9.09 13.04 -9.45
CA ALA A 108 -8.74 13.26 -8.04
C ALA A 108 -9.97 13.59 -7.18
N ALA A 109 -10.89 14.43 -7.66
CA ALA A 109 -12.15 14.74 -6.97
C ALA A 109 -13.04 13.51 -6.80
N TRP A 110 -13.16 12.66 -7.85
CA TRP A 110 -13.84 11.37 -7.72
C TRP A 110 -13.16 10.45 -6.71
N GLY A 111 -11.82 10.46 -6.68
CA GLY A 111 -11.03 9.78 -5.67
C GLY A 111 -11.43 10.19 -4.26
N ILE A 112 -11.42 11.50 -3.97
CA ILE A 112 -11.82 12.04 -2.66
C ILE A 112 -13.24 11.59 -2.30
N LEU A 113 -14.21 11.69 -3.23
CA LEU A 113 -15.59 11.25 -2.98
C LEU A 113 -15.68 9.76 -2.64
N PHE A 114 -14.99 8.91 -3.40
CA PHE A 114 -14.93 7.47 -3.13
C PHE A 114 -14.22 7.18 -1.80
N GLY A 115 -13.23 8.00 -1.43
CA GLY A 115 -12.50 7.87 -0.17
C GLY A 115 -13.40 8.17 1.02
N VAL A 116 -14.16 9.27 0.94
CA VAL A 116 -15.21 9.64 1.91
C VAL A 116 -16.25 8.53 2.01
N LEU A 117 -16.81 8.07 0.89
CA LEU A 117 -17.83 7.02 0.90
C LEU A 117 -17.30 5.71 1.50
N GLY A 118 -16.12 5.28 1.06
CA GLY A 118 -15.50 4.04 1.52
C GLY A 118 -15.19 4.07 3.01
N ILE A 119 -14.64 5.18 3.52
CA ILE A 119 -14.31 5.27 4.95
C ILE A 119 -15.56 5.42 5.83
N LEU A 120 -16.62 6.07 5.35
CA LEU A 120 -17.89 6.09 6.07
C LEU A 120 -18.49 4.69 6.20
N CYS A 121 -18.44 3.89 5.13
CA CYS A 121 -18.83 2.48 5.19
C CYS A 121 -17.96 1.67 6.16
N TRP A 122 -16.65 1.94 6.18
CA TRP A 122 -15.71 1.28 7.09
C TRP A 122 -15.96 1.64 8.56
N LEU A 123 -16.25 2.90 8.85
CA LEU A 123 -16.49 3.40 10.21
C LEU A 123 -17.89 3.08 10.74
N ALA A 124 -18.87 2.86 9.86
CA ALA A 124 -20.26 2.64 10.23
C ALA A 124 -20.46 1.57 11.31
N PRO A 125 -19.82 0.38 11.28
CA PRO A 125 -19.95 -0.61 12.35
C PRO A 125 -19.53 -0.10 13.73
N THR A 126 -18.44 0.67 13.80
CA THR A 126 -17.95 1.26 15.05
C THR A 126 -18.92 2.33 15.56
N MET A 127 -19.48 3.13 14.66
CA MET A 127 -20.50 4.14 14.99
C MET A 127 -21.82 3.52 15.44
N ILE A 128 -22.18 2.35 14.90
CA ILE A 128 -23.36 1.58 15.30
C ILE A 128 -23.13 1.00 16.69
N ALA A 129 -21.96 0.42 16.95
CA ALA A 129 -21.61 -0.17 18.25
C ALA A 129 -21.85 0.80 19.42
N ASP A 130 -21.44 2.07 19.28
CA ASP A 130 -21.63 3.11 20.31
C ASP A 130 -23.08 3.50 20.57
N ARG A 131 -23.95 3.30 19.56
CA ARG A 131 -25.35 3.72 19.61
C ARG A 131 -26.30 2.59 19.97
N LEU A 132 -25.81 1.34 20.06
CA LEU A 132 -26.62 0.20 20.46
C LEU A 132 -27.03 0.33 21.93
N PRO A 133 -28.34 0.47 22.25
CA PRO A 133 -28.78 0.51 23.63
C PRO A 133 -28.45 -0.82 24.32
N GLY A 134 -27.73 -0.76 25.45
CA GLY A 134 -27.25 -1.95 26.15
C GLY A 134 -25.98 -2.58 25.56
N GLY A 135 -25.39 -1.97 24.52
CA GLY A 135 -24.16 -2.45 23.86
C GLY A 135 -24.38 -3.65 22.94
N ALA A 136 -23.31 -4.09 22.28
CA ALA A 136 -23.35 -5.22 21.35
C ALA A 136 -23.83 -6.51 22.03
N ASP A 137 -23.44 -6.73 23.29
CA ASP A 137 -23.81 -7.94 24.04
C ASP A 137 -25.32 -8.01 24.35
N ALA A 138 -26.03 -6.88 24.51
CA ALA A 138 -27.48 -6.89 24.70
C ALA A 138 -28.24 -7.30 23.42
N TRP A 139 -27.66 -7.03 22.25
CA TRP A 139 -28.29 -7.30 20.95
C TRP A 139 -27.90 -8.65 20.37
N PHE A 140 -26.66 -9.06 20.56
CA PHE A 140 -26.09 -10.28 19.97
C PHE A 140 -25.84 -11.38 21.01
N GLY A 141 -26.09 -11.10 22.29
CA GLY A 141 -25.81 -12.01 23.41
C GLY A 141 -24.32 -12.18 23.65
N HIS A 142 -23.98 -13.24 24.40
CA HIS A 142 -22.60 -13.70 24.62
C HIS A 142 -22.37 -15.02 23.87
N PRO A 143 -22.30 -15.00 22.53
CA PRO A 143 -22.00 -16.22 21.78
C PRO A 143 -20.60 -16.72 22.17
N SER A 144 -20.42 -18.04 22.17
CA SER A 144 -19.12 -18.66 22.48
C SER A 144 -18.00 -18.19 21.53
N TRP A 145 -18.36 -17.76 20.33
CA TRP A 145 -17.52 -17.01 19.40
C TRP A 145 -18.22 -15.70 19.01
N PRO A 146 -17.63 -14.51 19.26
CA PRO A 146 -18.23 -13.23 18.90
C PRO A 146 -18.18 -12.95 17.39
N TRP A 147 -18.95 -13.74 16.63
CA TRP A 147 -19.02 -13.68 15.17
C TRP A 147 -19.40 -12.27 14.67
N TYR A 148 -20.22 -11.52 15.39
CA TYR A 148 -20.68 -10.18 15.01
C TYR A 148 -19.52 -9.17 14.95
N ARG A 149 -18.49 -9.33 15.80
CA ARG A 149 -17.29 -8.46 15.77
C ARG A 149 -16.55 -8.62 14.45
N TYR A 150 -16.38 -9.86 13.99
CA TYR A 150 -15.58 -10.17 12.80
C TYR A 150 -16.37 -10.07 11.50
N LEU A 151 -17.64 -10.45 11.52
CA LEU A 151 -18.48 -10.50 10.33
C LEU A 151 -19.13 -9.15 10.04
N LEU A 152 -19.50 -8.40 11.08
CA LEU A 152 -20.15 -7.07 10.95
C LEU A 152 -19.21 -5.91 11.27
N GLY A 153 -18.04 -6.16 11.88
CA GLY A 153 -17.08 -5.11 12.27
C GLY A 153 -17.49 -4.29 13.50
N ILE A 154 -18.47 -4.78 14.28
CA ILE A 154 -19.00 -4.10 15.47
C ILE A 154 -18.06 -4.38 16.64
N ASP A 155 -17.19 -3.42 17.00
CA ASP A 155 -16.24 -3.57 18.09
C ASP A 155 -15.90 -2.22 18.77
N ALA A 156 -15.44 -2.31 20.03
CA ALA A 156 -15.11 -1.17 20.87
C ALA A 156 -13.75 -0.52 20.53
N ARG A 157 -12.81 -1.27 19.94
CA ARG A 157 -11.47 -0.82 19.52
C ARG A 157 -10.70 -0.05 20.62
N PRO A 158 -10.44 -0.67 21.79
CA PRO A 158 -9.80 0.00 22.92
C PRO A 158 -8.30 0.29 22.69
N ASP A 159 -7.63 -0.55 21.90
CA ASP A 159 -6.18 -0.46 21.68
C ASP A 159 -5.86 0.50 20.55
N GLY A 160 -4.84 1.35 20.70
CA GLY A 160 -4.52 2.32 19.68
C GLY A 160 -3.37 3.24 20.06
N PHE A 161 -2.95 4.07 19.10
CA PHE A 161 -1.89 5.03 19.37
C PHE A 161 -2.47 6.34 19.90
N GLU A 162 -2.26 6.55 21.19
CA GLU A 162 -2.53 7.82 21.85
C GLU A 162 -1.20 8.57 22.07
N PRO A 163 -0.92 9.67 21.35
CA PRO A 163 0.32 10.43 21.53
C PRO A 163 0.48 11.01 22.96
N GLY A 164 -0.64 11.23 23.65
CA GLY A 164 -0.69 11.76 25.02
C GLY A 164 -0.09 10.83 26.09
N VAL A 165 0.07 9.54 25.78
CA VAL A 165 0.72 8.57 26.69
C VAL A 165 2.21 8.88 26.87
N VAL A 166 2.85 9.46 25.84
CA VAL A 166 4.31 9.63 25.79
C VAL A 166 4.70 11.10 25.75
N PHE A 167 3.96 11.91 25.00
CA PHE A 167 4.26 13.32 24.80
C PHE A 167 3.19 14.18 25.47
N LEU A 168 3.64 15.14 26.27
CA LEU A 168 2.75 16.10 26.92
C LEU A 168 1.86 16.78 25.88
N ALA A 169 0.55 16.73 26.09
CA ALA A 169 -0.43 17.37 25.21
C ALA A 169 -0.10 18.85 25.01
N GLY A 170 -0.16 19.32 23.77
CA GLY A 170 0.20 20.70 23.40
C GLY A 170 1.70 20.99 23.29
N SER A 171 2.59 20.03 23.61
CA SER A 171 4.02 20.20 23.37
C SER A 171 4.41 20.07 21.89
N TRP A 172 5.58 20.60 21.52
CA TRP A 172 6.15 20.42 20.18
C TRP A 172 6.40 18.95 19.81
N SER A 173 6.71 18.10 20.81
CA SER A 173 6.90 16.66 20.58
C SER A 173 5.58 15.96 20.27
N TRP A 174 4.51 16.33 20.98
CA TRP A 174 3.16 15.83 20.71
C TRP A 174 2.67 16.24 19.31
N LEU A 175 2.87 17.51 18.94
CA LEU A 175 2.53 18.00 17.59
C LEU A 175 3.36 17.28 16.52
N GLY A 176 4.65 17.08 16.76
CA GLY A 176 5.53 16.36 15.84
C GLY A 176 5.08 14.91 15.61
N ALA A 177 4.75 14.19 16.69
CA ALA A 177 4.22 12.84 16.60
C ALA A 177 2.91 12.78 15.80
N LEU A 178 2.00 13.74 16.03
CA LEU A 178 0.75 13.85 15.32
C LEU A 178 0.95 14.11 13.81
N VAL A 179 1.77 15.09 13.46
CA VAL A 179 2.08 15.44 12.06
C VAL A 179 2.72 14.27 11.34
N LEU A 180 3.69 13.59 11.95
CA LEU A 180 4.36 12.44 11.34
C LEU A 180 3.42 11.24 11.18
N ARG A 181 2.48 11.06 12.12
CA ARG A 181 1.44 10.02 12.00
C ARG A 181 0.50 10.28 10.83
N PHE A 182 -0.03 11.49 10.72
CA PHE A 182 -0.85 11.88 9.56
C PHE A 182 -0.06 11.82 8.26
N PHE A 183 1.18 12.29 8.24
CA PHE A 183 2.04 12.19 7.05
C PHE A 183 2.22 10.73 6.61
N ARG A 184 2.50 9.83 7.56
CA ARG A 184 2.59 8.40 7.28
C ARG A 184 1.27 7.89 6.69
N ALA A 185 0.15 8.08 7.36
CA ALA A 185 -1.14 7.51 6.93
C ALA A 185 -1.65 8.14 5.63
N VAL A 186 -1.74 9.47 5.57
CA VAL A 186 -2.37 10.20 4.45
C VAL A 186 -1.49 10.21 3.20
N VAL A 187 -0.18 10.31 3.36
CA VAL A 187 0.75 10.46 2.22
C VAL A 187 1.47 9.16 1.95
N VAL A 188 2.23 8.64 2.91
CA VAL A 188 3.16 7.53 2.65
C VAL A 188 2.41 6.23 2.37
N VAL A 189 1.46 5.84 3.23
CA VAL A 189 0.67 4.62 3.07
C VAL A 189 -0.11 4.66 1.76
N ALA A 190 -0.85 5.75 1.51
CA ALA A 190 -1.58 5.94 0.25
C ALA A 190 -0.69 5.80 -1.00
N LEU A 191 0.55 6.33 -0.96
CA LEU A 191 1.49 6.18 -2.07
C LEU A 191 1.99 4.74 -2.20
N VAL A 192 2.59 4.17 -1.15
CA VAL A 192 3.23 2.85 -1.25
C VAL A 192 2.22 1.75 -1.55
N GLU A 193 1.04 1.82 -0.96
CA GLU A 193 -0.02 0.84 -1.15
C GLU A 193 -0.63 0.94 -2.54
N GLU A 194 -1.05 2.12 -3.00
CA GLU A 194 -1.73 2.21 -4.31
C GLU A 194 -0.77 2.02 -5.49
N LEU A 195 0.52 2.36 -5.31
CA LEU A 195 1.56 1.93 -6.25
C LEU A 195 1.61 0.41 -6.33
N PHE A 196 1.65 -0.30 -5.21
CA PHE A 196 1.71 -1.75 -5.24
C PHE A 196 0.40 -2.40 -5.70
N TRP A 197 -0.73 -2.17 -5.00
CA TRP A 197 -2.00 -2.84 -5.23
C TRP A 197 -2.58 -2.57 -6.61
N ARG A 198 -2.83 -1.28 -6.93
CA ARG A 198 -3.51 -0.89 -8.18
C ARG A 198 -2.50 -0.64 -9.29
N GLY A 199 -1.34 -0.09 -8.95
CA GLY A 199 -0.28 0.17 -9.90
C GLY A 199 0.41 -1.09 -10.41
N TYR A 200 0.74 -2.07 -9.58
CA TYR A 200 1.51 -3.24 -10.01
C TYR A 200 0.73 -4.55 -9.96
N LEU A 201 0.16 -4.92 -8.82
CA LEU A 201 -0.45 -6.23 -8.60
C LEU A 201 -1.64 -6.47 -9.55
N MET A 202 -2.49 -5.46 -9.78
CA MET A 202 -3.56 -5.57 -10.78
C MET A 202 -3.03 -5.95 -12.17
N ARG A 203 -1.94 -5.33 -12.62
CA ARG A 203 -1.31 -5.62 -13.92
C ARG A 203 -0.69 -7.01 -13.95
N LEU A 204 0.00 -7.39 -12.87
CA LEU A 204 0.57 -8.73 -12.69
C LEU A 204 -0.50 -9.81 -12.77
N MET A 205 -1.69 -9.57 -12.22
CA MET A 205 -2.78 -10.54 -12.26
C MET A 205 -3.44 -10.65 -13.64
N VAL A 206 -3.30 -9.64 -14.51
CA VAL A 206 -3.76 -9.68 -15.90
C VAL A 206 -2.73 -10.37 -16.80
N ASN A 207 -1.45 -10.02 -16.67
CA ASN A 207 -0.37 -10.60 -17.46
C ASN A 207 0.89 -10.76 -16.58
N PRO A 208 1.15 -11.96 -16.04
CA PRO A 208 2.32 -12.21 -15.19
C PRO A 208 3.66 -12.03 -15.89
N ASP A 209 3.73 -12.37 -17.19
CA ASP A 209 4.97 -12.32 -17.98
C ASP A 209 5.35 -10.89 -18.35
N HIS A 210 4.34 -10.05 -18.62
CA HIS A 210 4.52 -8.68 -19.08
C HIS A 210 3.53 -7.70 -18.43
N PRO A 211 3.61 -7.47 -17.12
CA PRO A 211 2.66 -6.60 -16.41
C PRO A 211 2.65 -5.16 -16.96
N TRP A 212 3.81 -4.62 -17.37
CA TRP A 212 3.92 -3.24 -17.84
C TRP A 212 3.33 -3.01 -19.24
N LYS A 213 3.04 -4.08 -20.00
CA LYS A 213 2.26 -3.99 -21.24
C LYS A 213 0.76 -3.84 -20.98
N VAL A 214 0.30 -4.10 -19.76
CA VAL A 214 -1.11 -3.95 -19.37
C VAL A 214 -1.40 -2.48 -19.03
N PRO A 215 -2.34 -1.82 -19.73
CA PRO A 215 -2.77 -0.47 -19.36
C PRO A 215 -3.31 -0.41 -17.92
N PHE A 216 -3.12 0.72 -17.23
CA PHE A 216 -3.70 0.91 -15.90
C PHE A 216 -5.23 0.81 -15.96
N GLY A 217 -5.84 0.13 -14.99
CA GLY A 217 -7.30 -0.01 -14.92
C GLY A 217 -7.88 -1.02 -15.91
N THR A 218 -7.07 -1.88 -16.55
CA THR A 218 -7.60 -3.03 -17.30
C THR A 218 -8.31 -3.99 -16.33
N HIS A 219 -9.58 -4.25 -16.62
CA HIS A 219 -10.40 -5.15 -15.80
C HIS A 219 -9.99 -6.61 -15.96
N SER A 220 -9.95 -7.34 -14.85
CA SER A 220 -9.87 -8.80 -14.78
C SER A 220 -10.46 -9.29 -13.47
N TRP A 221 -11.33 -10.30 -13.50
CA TRP A 221 -11.87 -10.90 -12.27
C TRP A 221 -10.79 -11.47 -11.36
N LYS A 222 -9.71 -12.03 -11.93
CA LYS A 222 -8.56 -12.47 -11.15
C LYS A 222 -7.89 -11.29 -10.44
N ALA A 223 -7.69 -10.18 -11.15
CA ALA A 223 -7.11 -8.97 -10.56
C ALA A 223 -8.01 -8.42 -9.44
N TYR A 224 -9.32 -8.38 -9.64
CA TYR A 224 -10.29 -7.96 -8.62
C TYR A 224 -10.18 -8.80 -7.36
N TRP A 225 -10.38 -10.12 -7.46
CA TRP A 225 -10.41 -10.99 -6.29
C TRP A 225 -9.08 -11.01 -5.54
N VAL A 226 -7.96 -11.13 -6.26
CA VAL A 226 -6.65 -11.17 -5.61
C VAL A 226 -6.33 -9.85 -4.92
N THR A 227 -6.54 -8.70 -5.58
CA THR A 227 -6.18 -7.40 -4.98
C THR A 227 -7.09 -7.04 -3.80
N THR A 228 -8.40 -7.26 -3.93
CA THR A 228 -9.36 -6.99 -2.85
C THR A 228 -9.16 -7.91 -1.65
N LEU A 229 -9.00 -9.23 -1.86
CA LEU A 229 -8.86 -10.18 -0.75
C LEU A 229 -7.49 -10.09 -0.07
N CYS A 230 -6.41 -9.86 -0.83
CA CYS A 230 -5.09 -9.65 -0.21
C CYS A 230 -5.05 -8.33 0.57
N PHE A 231 -5.66 -7.25 0.06
CA PHE A 231 -5.83 -6.01 0.80
C PHE A 231 -6.64 -6.24 2.09
N MET A 232 -7.75 -6.97 2.02
CA MET A 232 -8.54 -7.32 3.20
C MET A 232 -7.72 -8.11 4.24
N ALA A 233 -6.92 -9.09 3.80
CA ALA A 233 -6.16 -9.96 4.68
C ALA A 233 -5.00 -9.27 5.43
N VAL A 234 -4.53 -8.10 4.99
CA VAL A 234 -3.52 -7.33 5.71
C VAL A 234 -4.11 -6.37 6.76
N HIS A 235 -5.44 -6.31 6.88
CA HIS A 235 -6.13 -5.54 7.91
C HIS A 235 -6.50 -6.44 9.10
N GLN A 236 -6.96 -5.83 10.20
CA GLN A 236 -7.42 -6.60 11.35
C GLN A 236 -8.72 -7.35 11.02
N PRO A 237 -8.96 -8.55 11.58
CA PRO A 237 -10.16 -9.33 11.28
C PRO A 237 -11.49 -8.58 11.48
N VAL A 238 -11.55 -7.67 12.47
CA VAL A 238 -12.70 -6.80 12.72
C VAL A 238 -12.98 -5.84 11.55
N ASP A 239 -11.98 -5.53 10.74
CA ASP A 239 -12.07 -4.61 9.61
C ASP A 239 -12.42 -5.30 8.29
N TYR A 240 -12.48 -6.64 8.23
CA TYR A 240 -12.59 -7.36 6.96
C TYR A 240 -13.78 -6.94 6.10
N CYS A 241 -14.96 -6.73 6.70
CA CYS A 241 -16.13 -6.27 5.96
C CYS A 241 -15.90 -4.86 5.35
N GLY A 242 -15.38 -3.92 6.16
CA GLY A 242 -15.03 -2.57 5.70
C GLY A 242 -13.94 -2.59 4.63
N ALA A 243 -12.88 -3.38 4.84
CA ALA A 243 -11.77 -3.55 3.92
C ALA A 243 -12.19 -4.19 2.59
N PHE A 244 -13.13 -5.13 2.62
CA PHE A 244 -13.69 -5.72 1.40
C PHE A 244 -14.47 -4.68 0.58
N VAL A 245 -15.35 -3.90 1.22
CA VAL A 245 -16.11 -2.84 0.55
C VAL A 245 -15.17 -1.77 0.00
N TYR A 246 -14.22 -1.31 0.80
CA TYR A 246 -13.25 -0.30 0.41
C TYR A 246 -12.37 -0.78 -0.75
N GLY A 247 -11.83 -2.00 -0.65
CA GLY A 247 -11.02 -2.62 -1.69
C GLY A 247 -11.78 -2.75 -3.02
N SER A 248 -13.07 -3.06 -2.94
CA SER A 248 -13.97 -3.14 -4.10
C SER A 248 -14.23 -1.77 -4.73
N LEU A 249 -14.49 -0.74 -3.93
CA LEU A 249 -14.65 0.64 -4.40
C LEU A 249 -13.38 1.17 -5.06
N ALA A 250 -12.22 0.89 -4.48
CA ALA A 250 -10.93 1.30 -5.04
C ALA A 250 -10.62 0.56 -6.35
N TYR A 251 -10.96 -0.72 -6.46
CA TYR A 251 -10.89 -1.46 -7.73
C TYR A 251 -11.83 -0.86 -8.79
N LEU A 252 -13.08 -0.60 -8.43
CA LEU A 252 -14.05 0.05 -9.32
C LEU A 252 -13.52 1.40 -9.81
N LEU A 253 -13.00 2.23 -8.91
CA LEU A 253 -12.43 3.53 -9.26
C LEU A 253 -11.23 3.38 -10.21
N ALA A 254 -10.34 2.41 -9.96
CA ALA A 254 -9.19 2.15 -10.81
C ALA A 254 -9.61 1.78 -12.24
N VAL A 255 -10.61 0.89 -12.39
CA VAL A 255 -11.11 0.45 -13.70
C VAL A 255 -11.92 1.53 -14.41
N TRP A 256 -12.73 2.29 -13.66
CA TRP A 256 -13.59 3.33 -14.21
C TRP A 256 -12.80 4.57 -14.63
N ARG A 257 -11.95 5.10 -13.73
CA ARG A 257 -11.20 6.33 -13.98
C ARG A 257 -9.91 6.10 -14.75
N LYS A 258 -9.37 4.87 -14.70
CA LYS A 258 -8.08 4.51 -15.32
C LYS A 258 -6.98 5.49 -14.97
N ASN A 259 -6.96 5.93 -13.72
CA ASN A 259 -6.07 6.95 -13.22
C ASN A 259 -5.54 6.58 -11.83
N LEU A 260 -4.24 6.42 -11.70
CA LEU A 260 -3.58 6.02 -10.44
C LEU A 260 -3.73 7.10 -9.36
N CYS A 261 -3.58 8.38 -9.73
CA CYS A 261 -3.72 9.50 -8.81
C CYS A 261 -5.12 9.56 -8.19
N ALA A 262 -6.17 9.16 -8.90
CA ALA A 262 -7.53 9.07 -8.35
C ALA A 262 -7.61 8.10 -7.16
N VAL A 263 -6.98 6.93 -7.28
CA VAL A 263 -6.99 5.93 -6.20
C VAL A 263 -6.07 6.33 -5.04
N ILE A 264 -4.92 6.95 -5.33
CA ILE A 264 -4.06 7.56 -4.29
C ILE A 264 -4.86 8.61 -3.50
N MET A 265 -5.62 9.48 -4.18
CA MET A 265 -6.43 10.50 -3.50
C MET A 265 -7.61 9.90 -2.73
N MET A 266 -8.19 8.80 -3.21
CA MET A 266 -9.18 8.01 -2.47
C MET A 266 -8.61 7.51 -1.15
N HIS A 267 -7.42 6.92 -1.20
CA HIS A 267 -6.71 6.42 -0.02
C HIS A 267 -6.33 7.55 0.93
N ALA A 268 -5.70 8.61 0.43
CA ALA A 268 -5.32 9.76 1.23
C ALA A 268 -6.51 10.41 1.96
N ALA A 269 -7.64 10.60 1.27
CA ALA A 269 -8.86 11.17 1.87
C ALA A 269 -9.44 10.25 2.94
N ALA A 270 -9.48 8.94 2.70
CA ALA A 270 -9.94 7.97 3.67
C ALA A 270 -9.08 7.99 4.95
N ASN A 271 -7.75 7.96 4.81
CA ASN A 271 -6.84 7.99 5.96
C ASN A 271 -6.88 9.33 6.72
N ALA A 272 -7.11 10.45 6.03
CA ALA A 272 -7.26 11.74 6.67
C ALA A 272 -8.52 11.78 7.54
N LEU A 273 -9.64 11.29 7.03
CA LEU A 273 -10.90 11.22 7.76
C LEU A 273 -10.86 10.19 8.90
N LEU A 274 -10.20 9.05 8.69
CA LEU A 274 -10.01 8.03 9.71
C LEU A 274 -9.18 8.58 10.88
N GLY A 275 -8.06 9.24 10.60
CA GLY A 275 -7.24 9.87 11.62
C GLY A 275 -7.95 11.02 12.34
N TRP A 276 -8.76 11.81 11.62
CA TRP A 276 -9.60 12.82 12.25
C TRP A 276 -10.66 12.20 13.18
N ALA A 277 -11.36 11.16 12.72
CA ALA A 277 -12.37 10.46 13.51
C ALA A 277 -11.75 9.79 14.76
N ALA A 278 -10.54 9.24 14.65
CA ALA A 278 -9.81 8.67 15.78
C ALA A 278 -9.60 9.70 16.90
N LEU A 279 -9.23 10.94 16.54
CA LEU A 279 -9.03 12.03 17.48
C LEU A 279 -10.35 12.57 18.03
N GLU A 280 -11.30 12.86 17.15
CA GLU A 280 -12.59 13.46 17.52
C GLU A 280 -13.40 12.55 18.45
N TRP A 281 -13.35 11.24 18.23
CA TRP A 281 -14.09 10.26 19.04
C TRP A 281 -13.28 9.67 20.19
N GLY A 282 -12.00 10.04 20.33
CA GLY A 282 -11.08 9.42 21.29
C GLY A 282 -10.86 7.93 21.04
N LYS A 283 -11.09 7.46 19.82
CA LYS A 283 -11.00 6.06 19.40
C LYS A 283 -9.70 5.81 18.65
N TYR A 284 -8.61 5.78 19.41
CA TYR A 284 -7.27 5.60 18.83
C TYR A 284 -7.05 4.22 18.20
N GLY A 285 -7.95 3.25 18.39
CA GLY A 285 -7.90 1.97 17.65
C GLY A 285 -8.37 2.03 16.21
N LEU A 286 -8.72 3.22 15.73
CA LEU A 286 -9.06 3.46 14.33
C LEU A 286 -7.84 3.74 13.44
N TRP A 287 -6.66 4.02 13.98
CA TRP A 287 -5.51 4.51 13.19
C TRP A 287 -4.13 4.07 13.69
#